data_AF-A0A8D0KVA8-F1
#
_entry.id   AF-A0A8D0KVA8-F1
#
_cell.length_a   1.000
_cell.length_b   1.000
_cell.length_c   1.000
_cell.angle_alpha   90.00
_cell.angle_beta   90.00
_cell.angle_gamma   90.00
#
_symmetry.space_group_name_H-M   'P 1'
#
loop_
_entity.id
_entity.type
_entity.pdbx_description
1 polymer ?
#
loop_
_entity_poly.entity_id
_entity_poly.type
_entity_poly.pdbx_seq_one_letter_code
_entity_poly.pdbx_strand_id
1 'polypeptide(L)'
;QTYRPSAEPASVRSHPGRSPPLSTMQGLSAAPPAAFLLLLLSALLSPAAAAPGAERELNPSGRLAAGAARVALHYLNFQAGSPGALKELGQVRKYYLQFTTEDYKNGENAGSCLATVLYRRTKFPPVVNIKCMHTKDQKQIQEEDNRLYQKIRHQTKPITGNNIPDSYGHIEPALEPAWALAVAGSSYIMWEKSTESLGYFLAQVKSVKQWVNDFIEFDYTVLLHEIPTQEIISCHMRLTWLPGHPLKVKYFCASENQGLEDGSGMESGSAAGILHGKGANF
;
A
#
# COMPACT_ATOMS: atom_id res chain seq x y z
N GLN A 1 9.58 16.36 -50.62
CA GLN A 1 9.95 16.35 -52.06
C GLN A 1 11.47 16.28 -52.08
N THR A 2 12.19 15.40 -52.78
CA THR A 2 11.94 14.50 -53.94
C THR A 2 12.63 13.14 -53.70
N TYR A 3 11.97 12.00 -53.86
CA TYR A 3 11.84 11.12 -55.05
C TYR A 3 13.08 10.27 -55.45
N ARG A 4 12.80 9.01 -55.88
CA ARG A 4 13.67 7.81 -56.07
C ARG A 4 14.46 7.81 -57.41
N PRO A 5 15.44 6.89 -57.67
CA PRO A 5 15.27 5.42 -57.87
C PRO A 5 16.34 4.54 -57.15
N SER A 6 16.19 3.24 -56.82
CA SER A 6 15.78 2.00 -57.53
C SER A 6 16.83 1.40 -58.51
N ALA A 7 17.48 0.29 -58.11
CA ALA A 7 17.97 -0.80 -58.98
C ALA A 7 18.35 -2.08 -58.20
N GLU A 8 17.67 -3.20 -58.51
CA GLU A 8 18.15 -4.59 -58.43
C GLU A 8 18.41 -5.05 -59.89
N PRO A 9 19.19 -6.10 -60.22
CA PRO A 9 18.98 -7.49 -59.79
C PRO A 9 20.33 -8.17 -59.38
N ALA A 10 20.61 -9.48 -59.37
CA ALA A 10 19.92 -10.67 -59.92
C ALA A 10 20.29 -11.97 -59.17
N SER A 11 19.74 -13.11 -59.65
CA SER A 11 20.01 -14.47 -59.16
C SER A 11 20.62 -15.35 -60.26
N VAL A 12 21.51 -16.29 -59.90
CA VAL A 12 21.88 -17.46 -60.72
C VAL A 12 21.91 -18.71 -59.83
N ARG A 13 21.48 -19.85 -60.39
CA ARG A 13 21.16 -21.13 -59.73
C ARG A 13 21.71 -22.31 -60.55
N SER A 14 22.44 -23.26 -59.96
CA SER A 14 22.40 -24.70 -60.33
C SER A 14 23.33 -25.61 -59.50
N HIS A 15 22.85 -26.82 -59.16
CA HIS A 15 23.57 -28.00 -58.63
C HIS A 15 24.26 -28.81 -59.78
N PRO A 16 24.65 -30.12 -59.69
CA PRO A 16 24.78 -31.06 -58.55
C PRO A 16 26.02 -32.02 -58.50
N GLY A 17 26.34 -32.50 -57.27
CA GLY A 17 26.51 -33.93 -56.90
C GLY A 17 27.65 -34.82 -57.43
N ARG A 18 28.38 -35.50 -56.50
CA ARG A 18 28.69 -36.96 -56.54
C ARG A 18 29.44 -37.48 -55.29
N SER A 19 29.30 -38.78 -55.04
CA SER A 19 30.05 -39.68 -54.12
C SER A 19 30.10 -41.08 -54.79
N PRO A 20 30.76 -42.14 -54.25
CA PRO A 20 31.78 -42.32 -53.20
C PRO A 20 33.11 -42.91 -53.82
N PRO A 21 33.99 -43.73 -53.18
CA PRO A 21 33.71 -45.08 -52.61
C PRO A 21 34.41 -45.39 -51.26
N LEU A 22 34.46 -46.68 -50.88
CA LEU A 22 34.72 -47.24 -49.54
C LEU A 22 36.05 -48.03 -49.45
N SER A 23 36.48 -48.32 -48.21
CA SER A 23 37.28 -49.49 -47.75
C SER A 23 38.81 -49.38 -47.63
N THR A 24 39.31 -49.48 -46.39
CA THR A 24 40.03 -50.69 -45.89
C THR A 24 40.19 -50.66 -44.36
N MET A 25 40.28 -51.83 -43.73
CA MET A 25 40.54 -51.99 -42.28
C MET A 25 41.95 -52.55 -42.04
N GLN A 26 42.53 -52.32 -40.85
CA GLN A 26 43.12 -53.36 -39.98
C GLN A 26 43.74 -52.77 -38.70
N GLY A 27 43.76 -53.55 -37.61
CA GLY A 27 44.57 -53.27 -36.41
C GLY A 27 43.82 -53.36 -35.06
N LEU A 28 43.68 -54.57 -34.50
CA LEU A 28 43.31 -54.75 -33.09
C LEU A 28 44.56 -54.73 -32.19
N SER A 29 44.47 -54.11 -31.01
CA SER A 29 45.15 -54.58 -29.79
C SER A 29 44.40 -54.09 -28.54
N ALA A 30 44.54 -54.77 -27.41
CA ALA A 30 43.53 -54.80 -26.34
C ALA A 30 43.97 -54.19 -25.00
N ALA A 31 43.03 -53.52 -24.31
CA ALA A 31 43.01 -53.30 -22.85
C ALA A 31 41.59 -52.84 -22.40
N PRO A 32 41.12 -53.16 -21.18
CA PRO A 32 39.78 -52.78 -20.70
C PRO A 32 39.71 -51.31 -20.19
N PRO A 33 38.51 -50.69 -20.16
CA PRO A 33 38.39 -49.24 -19.98
C PRO A 33 38.32 -48.81 -18.49
N ALA A 34 39.39 -48.20 -17.98
CA ALA A 34 39.37 -47.47 -16.70
C ALA A 34 38.44 -46.24 -16.71
N ALA A 35 37.99 -45.79 -17.89
CA ALA A 35 37.12 -44.62 -18.05
C ALA A 35 35.69 -44.80 -17.51
N PHE A 36 35.20 -46.04 -17.35
CA PHE A 36 33.81 -46.28 -16.93
C PHE A 36 33.56 -46.07 -15.42
N LEU A 37 34.57 -46.22 -14.56
CA LEU A 37 34.40 -45.98 -13.11
C LEU A 37 34.38 -44.49 -12.73
N LEU A 38 35.04 -43.62 -13.49
CA LEU A 38 35.06 -42.18 -13.21
C LEU A 38 33.72 -41.47 -13.53
N LEU A 39 32.93 -42.05 -14.44
CA LEU A 39 31.57 -41.60 -14.75
C LEU A 39 30.54 -42.03 -13.68
N LEU A 40 30.84 -43.04 -12.86
CA LEU A 40 29.96 -43.49 -11.78
C LEU A 40 30.16 -42.71 -10.47
N LEU A 41 31.39 -42.27 -10.16
CA LEU A 41 31.63 -41.44 -8.96
C LEU A 41 31.16 -39.99 -9.12
N SER A 42 31.13 -39.45 -10.34
CA SER A 42 30.66 -38.08 -10.61
C SER A 42 29.14 -37.92 -10.45
N ALA A 43 28.37 -39.01 -10.52
CA ALA A 43 26.93 -39.00 -10.27
C ALA A 43 26.56 -38.82 -8.77
N LEU A 44 27.48 -39.14 -7.85
CA LEU A 44 27.24 -39.13 -6.39
C LEU A 44 27.45 -37.77 -5.72
N LEU A 45 27.96 -36.76 -6.44
CA LEU A 45 28.15 -35.38 -5.94
C LEU A 45 27.20 -34.35 -6.59
N SER A 46 26.05 -34.80 -7.09
CA SER A 46 24.98 -33.87 -7.46
C SER A 46 24.37 -33.26 -6.19
N PRO A 47 24.31 -31.92 -6.03
CA PRO A 47 23.40 -31.31 -5.07
C PRO A 47 21.98 -31.79 -5.37
N ALA A 48 21.19 -32.10 -4.35
CA ALA A 48 19.87 -32.70 -4.49
C ALA A 48 19.06 -32.01 -5.60
N ALA A 49 18.67 -32.78 -6.62
CA ALA A 49 17.83 -32.29 -7.70
C ALA A 49 16.57 -31.68 -7.09
N ALA A 50 16.34 -30.39 -7.33
CA ALA A 50 15.18 -29.69 -6.79
C ALA A 50 13.90 -30.44 -7.22
N ALA A 51 13.06 -30.79 -6.24
CA ALA A 51 11.93 -31.67 -6.46
C ALA A 51 11.00 -31.13 -7.57
N PRO A 52 10.56 -31.97 -8.52
CA PRO A 52 9.61 -31.55 -9.53
C PRO A 52 8.29 -31.21 -8.84
N GLY A 53 7.91 -29.94 -8.86
CA GLY A 53 6.72 -29.43 -8.16
C GLY A 53 7.00 -28.39 -7.05
N ALA A 54 8.24 -27.92 -6.88
CA ALA A 54 8.48 -26.71 -6.08
C ALA A 54 7.84 -25.48 -6.75
N GLU A 55 6.62 -25.12 -6.35
CA GLU A 55 5.96 -23.88 -6.79
C GLU A 55 6.85 -22.68 -6.46
N ARG A 56 7.33 -22.00 -7.50
CA ARG A 56 8.18 -20.81 -7.33
C ARG A 56 7.32 -19.59 -7.10
N GLU A 57 7.28 -19.10 -5.87
CA GLU A 57 6.67 -17.81 -5.56
C GLU A 57 7.36 -16.69 -6.36
N LEU A 58 6.55 -15.88 -7.04
CA LEU A 58 7.01 -14.75 -7.85
C LEU A 58 6.70 -13.44 -7.11
N ASN A 59 7.67 -12.53 -7.05
CA ASN A 59 7.42 -11.15 -6.62
C ASN A 59 6.29 -10.55 -7.49
N PRO A 60 5.14 -10.14 -6.92
CA PRO A 60 4.00 -9.62 -7.69
C PRO A 60 4.31 -8.38 -8.53
N SER A 61 5.26 -7.56 -8.08
CA SER A 61 5.74 -6.36 -8.79
C SER A 61 6.92 -6.66 -9.75
N GLY A 62 7.37 -7.91 -9.83
CA GLY A 62 8.50 -8.34 -10.66
C GLY A 62 8.16 -8.52 -12.14
N ARG A 63 9.16 -8.34 -13.02
CA ARG A 63 8.99 -8.47 -14.48
C ARG A 63 8.44 -9.85 -14.91
N LEU A 64 8.76 -10.91 -14.18
CA LEU A 64 8.28 -12.28 -14.44
C LEU A 64 6.78 -12.42 -14.15
N ALA A 65 6.30 -11.91 -13.00
CA ALA A 65 4.87 -11.91 -12.67
C ALA A 65 4.06 -11.07 -13.68
N ALA A 66 4.57 -9.89 -14.05
CA ALA A 66 3.96 -9.07 -15.09
C ALA A 66 3.96 -9.76 -16.47
N GLY A 67 4.98 -10.57 -16.80
CA GLY A 67 5.03 -11.40 -18.00
C GLY A 67 3.92 -12.46 -18.00
N ALA A 68 3.85 -13.28 -16.95
CA ALA A 68 2.82 -14.31 -16.78
C ALA A 68 1.40 -13.72 -16.80
N ALA A 69 1.18 -12.59 -16.13
CA ALA A 69 -0.11 -11.91 -16.11
C ALA A 69 -0.55 -11.41 -17.50
N ARG A 70 0.38 -10.95 -18.36
CA ARG A 70 0.05 -10.61 -19.76
C ARG A 70 -0.36 -11.84 -20.56
N VAL A 71 0.31 -12.98 -20.38
CA VAL A 71 -0.07 -14.23 -21.08
C VAL A 71 -1.48 -14.66 -20.69
N ALA A 72 -1.81 -14.64 -19.39
CA ALA A 72 -3.16 -14.94 -18.90
C ALA A 72 -4.22 -13.96 -19.46
N LEU A 73 -3.88 -12.67 -19.56
CA LEU A 73 -4.75 -11.66 -20.17
C LEU A 73 -4.98 -11.90 -21.68
N HIS A 74 -3.92 -12.22 -22.43
CA HIS A 74 -4.04 -12.52 -23.86
C HIS A 74 -4.93 -13.73 -24.10
N TYR A 75 -4.79 -14.79 -23.29
CA TYR A 75 -5.68 -15.95 -23.31
C TYR A 75 -7.14 -15.57 -22.99
N LEU A 76 -7.37 -14.74 -21.97
CA LEU A 76 -8.71 -14.28 -21.60
C LEU A 76 -9.37 -13.44 -22.70
N ASN A 77 -8.63 -12.53 -23.33
CA ASN A 77 -9.14 -11.72 -24.44
C ASN A 77 -9.43 -12.58 -25.68
N PHE A 78 -8.60 -13.59 -25.97
CA PHE A 78 -8.84 -14.57 -27.03
C PHE A 78 -10.12 -15.39 -26.76
N GLN A 79 -10.28 -15.93 -25.55
CA GLN A 79 -11.48 -16.67 -25.13
C GLN A 79 -12.76 -15.82 -25.17
N ALA A 80 -12.66 -14.52 -24.87
CA ALA A 80 -13.79 -13.60 -24.96
C ALA A 80 -14.26 -13.33 -26.40
N GLY A 81 -13.37 -13.46 -27.40
CA GLY A 81 -13.69 -13.37 -28.84
C GLY A 81 -14.33 -12.06 -29.32
N SER A 82 -14.38 -11.02 -28.47
CA SER A 82 -15.26 -9.86 -28.65
C SER A 82 -14.49 -8.55 -28.52
N PRO A 83 -14.47 -7.69 -29.58
CA PRO A 83 -13.87 -6.36 -29.52
C PRO A 83 -14.46 -5.47 -28.40
N GLY A 84 -15.74 -5.65 -28.07
CA GLY A 84 -16.41 -4.88 -27.01
C GLY A 84 -16.12 -5.35 -25.58
N ALA A 85 -15.41 -6.47 -25.40
CA ALA A 85 -15.11 -7.07 -24.09
C ALA A 85 -13.61 -7.18 -23.79
N LEU A 86 -12.75 -6.56 -24.62
CA LEU A 86 -11.30 -6.55 -24.44
C LEU A 86 -10.91 -5.96 -23.08
N LYS A 87 -9.97 -6.62 -22.40
CA LYS A 87 -9.42 -6.18 -21.12
C LYS A 87 -7.95 -5.80 -21.25
N GLU A 88 -7.51 -4.84 -20.46
CA GLU A 88 -6.11 -4.45 -20.31
C GLU A 88 -5.56 -4.89 -18.95
N LEU A 89 -4.23 -5.05 -18.83
CA LEU A 89 -3.58 -5.40 -17.57
C LEU A 89 -3.57 -4.18 -16.63
N GLY A 90 -4.53 -4.12 -15.71
CA GLY A 90 -4.50 -3.14 -14.63
C GLY A 90 -3.27 -3.34 -13.73
N GLN A 91 -2.63 -2.23 -13.32
CA GLN A 91 -1.54 -2.29 -12.35
C GLN A 91 -2.10 -2.47 -10.94
N VAL A 92 -1.77 -3.61 -10.33
CA VAL A 92 -2.14 -3.97 -8.96
C VAL A 92 -0.88 -4.41 -8.25
N ARG A 93 -0.52 -3.73 -7.17
CA ARG A 93 0.68 -4.08 -6.37
C ARG A 93 0.25 -4.56 -4.99
N LYS A 94 0.72 -5.76 -4.65
CA LYS A 94 0.37 -6.49 -3.44
C LYS A 94 1.65 -6.73 -2.65
N TYR A 95 1.68 -6.24 -1.42
CA TYR A 95 2.79 -6.37 -0.50
C TYR A 95 2.43 -7.37 0.59
N TYR A 96 3.39 -8.23 0.93
CA TYR A 96 3.33 -9.14 2.06
C TYR A 96 4.39 -8.69 3.05
N LEU A 97 4.00 -8.47 4.30
CA LEU A 97 4.81 -7.80 5.31
C LEU A 97 4.79 -8.61 6.62
N GLN A 98 5.96 -8.72 7.24
CA GLN A 98 6.12 -9.18 8.63
C GLN A 98 6.88 -8.10 9.38
N PHE A 99 6.34 -7.65 10.52
CA PHE A 99 6.94 -6.58 11.31
C PHE A 99 6.59 -6.73 12.80
N THR A 100 7.37 -6.09 13.66
CA THR A 100 7.07 -5.92 15.09
C THR A 100 6.38 -4.58 15.34
N THR A 101 5.64 -4.49 16.44
CA THR A 101 4.97 -3.26 16.89
C THR A 101 5.45 -2.92 18.30
N GLU A 102 5.54 -1.63 18.62
CA GLU A 102 5.91 -1.12 19.94
C GLU A 102 4.69 -0.47 20.61
N ASP A 103 4.62 -0.51 21.95
CA ASP A 103 3.57 0.15 22.72
C ASP A 103 3.82 1.66 22.68
N TYR A 104 2.80 2.38 22.24
CA TYR A 104 2.85 3.80 21.95
C TYR A 104 3.31 4.67 23.15
N LYS A 105 3.16 4.20 24.39
CA LYS A 105 3.46 4.98 25.60
C LYS A 105 4.86 4.76 26.16
N ASN A 106 5.41 3.55 26.04
CA ASN A 106 6.68 3.19 26.68
C ASN A 106 7.74 2.64 25.70
N GLY A 107 7.41 2.43 24.43
CA GLY A 107 8.33 1.90 23.42
C GLY A 107 8.69 0.42 23.59
N GLU A 108 8.04 -0.30 24.50
CA GLU A 108 8.26 -1.73 24.69
C GLU A 108 7.62 -2.53 23.55
N ASN A 109 8.12 -3.75 23.29
CA ASN A 109 7.56 -4.61 22.25
C ASN A 109 6.09 -4.99 22.56
N ALA A 110 5.16 -4.50 21.74
CA ALA A 110 3.73 -4.75 21.82
C ALA A 110 3.27 -5.99 21.03
N GLY A 111 4.15 -6.58 20.21
CA GLY A 111 3.82 -7.78 19.44
C GLY A 111 4.45 -7.85 18.05
N SER A 112 3.92 -8.77 17.23
CA SER A 112 4.28 -8.91 15.82
C SER A 112 3.06 -9.11 14.95
N CYS A 113 3.14 -8.65 13.69
CA CYS A 113 2.04 -8.69 12.74
C CYS A 113 2.49 -9.28 11.39
N LEU A 114 1.58 -10.04 10.79
CA LEU A 114 1.62 -10.47 9.40
C LEU A 114 0.53 -9.72 8.64
N ALA A 115 0.92 -8.96 7.62
CA ALA A 115 0.01 -8.12 6.85
C ALA A 115 0.13 -8.35 5.34
N THR A 116 -0.97 -8.07 4.66
CA THR A 116 -1.06 -7.97 3.21
C THR A 116 -1.69 -6.63 2.85
N VAL A 117 -1.00 -5.82 2.05
CA VAL A 117 -1.49 -4.51 1.60
C VAL A 117 -1.61 -4.50 0.08
N LEU A 118 -2.77 -4.06 -0.42
CA LEU A 118 -3.10 -4.02 -1.84
C LEU A 118 -3.43 -2.60 -2.29
N TYR A 119 -2.49 -1.98 -3.01
CA TYR A 119 -2.71 -0.67 -3.64
C TYR A 119 -3.40 -0.84 -5.00
N ARG A 120 -4.43 -0.02 -5.24
CA ARG A 120 -5.24 -0.02 -6.46
C ARG A 120 -5.25 1.40 -7.04
N ARG A 121 -4.85 1.55 -8.31
CA ARG A 121 -4.64 2.86 -8.96
C ARG A 121 -5.86 3.80 -8.95
N THR A 122 -7.07 3.26 -8.87
CA THR A 122 -8.33 4.02 -8.98
C THR A 122 -9.32 3.74 -7.84
N LYS A 123 -8.87 3.08 -6.75
CA LYS A 123 -9.74 2.74 -5.61
C LYS A 123 -9.01 2.94 -4.28
N PHE A 124 -9.52 3.88 -3.51
CA PHE A 124 -9.21 4.10 -2.10
C PHE A 124 -10.33 3.49 -1.23
N PRO A 125 -10.05 3.06 0.01
CA PRO A 125 -8.72 2.93 0.64
C PRO A 125 -7.90 1.75 0.07
N PRO A 126 -6.60 1.64 0.39
CA PRO A 126 -5.81 0.42 0.18
C PRO A 126 -6.45 -0.77 0.91
N VAL A 127 -6.52 -1.95 0.28
CA VAL A 127 -7.11 -3.13 0.95
C VAL A 127 -6.05 -3.79 1.83
N VAL A 128 -6.27 -3.80 3.13
CA VAL A 128 -5.39 -4.39 4.14
C VAL A 128 -6.03 -5.65 4.72
N ASN A 129 -5.24 -6.73 4.83
CA ASN A 129 -5.55 -7.88 5.67
C ASN A 129 -4.40 -8.03 6.66
N ILE A 130 -4.68 -8.06 7.96
CA ILE A 130 -3.66 -8.10 9.00
C ILE A 130 -4.05 -9.09 10.09
N LYS A 131 -3.06 -9.79 10.63
CA LYS A 131 -3.15 -10.60 11.85
C LYS A 131 -1.98 -10.24 12.74
N CYS A 132 -2.24 -9.95 14.02
CA CYS A 132 -1.20 -9.63 14.99
C CYS A 132 -1.25 -10.59 16.18
N MET A 133 -0.09 -10.84 16.76
CA MET A 133 0.09 -11.49 18.05
C MET A 133 0.56 -10.43 19.03
N HIS A 134 -0.31 -10.05 19.97
CA HIS A 134 -0.04 -9.02 20.98
C HIS A 134 0.70 -9.61 22.19
N THR A 135 1.51 -8.79 22.86
CA THR A 135 2.14 -9.18 24.14
C THR A 135 1.19 -9.01 25.34
N LYS A 136 0.25 -8.07 25.26
CA LYS A 136 -0.86 -7.92 26.23
C LYS A 136 -2.03 -8.83 25.88
N ASP A 137 -2.70 -9.37 26.89
CA ASP A 137 -3.94 -10.13 26.72
C ASP A 137 -5.12 -9.21 26.34
N GLN A 138 -6.04 -9.70 25.51
CA GLN A 138 -7.21 -8.94 25.04
C GLN A 138 -8.10 -8.45 26.20
N LYS A 139 -8.20 -9.22 27.29
CA LYS A 139 -8.92 -8.84 28.51
C LYS A 139 -8.26 -7.65 29.22
N GLN A 140 -6.93 -7.64 29.29
CA GLN A 140 -6.19 -6.52 29.87
C GLN A 140 -6.40 -5.24 29.06
N ILE A 141 -6.31 -5.31 27.73
CA ILE A 141 -6.59 -4.17 26.83
C ILE A 141 -8.02 -3.65 27.08
N GLN A 142 -9.00 -4.56 27.17
CA GLN A 142 -10.39 -4.18 27.40
C GLN A 142 -10.64 -3.57 28.79
N GLU A 143 -9.89 -3.99 29.82
CA GLU A 143 -9.92 -3.41 31.17
C GLU A 143 -9.27 -2.01 31.20
N GLU A 144 -8.15 -1.82 30.49
CA GLU A 144 -7.49 -0.51 30.31
C GLU A 144 -8.42 0.49 29.58
N ASP A 145 -9.04 0.08 28.47
CA ASP A 145 -10.02 0.86 27.71
C ASP A 145 -11.25 1.22 28.56
N ASN A 146 -11.80 0.26 29.31
CA ASN A 146 -12.94 0.51 30.19
C ASN A 146 -12.58 1.51 31.30
N ARG A 147 -11.39 1.41 31.90
CA ARG A 147 -10.91 2.36 32.91
C ARG A 147 -10.77 3.77 32.31
N LEU A 148 -10.26 3.89 31.10
CA LEU A 148 -10.14 5.17 30.39
C LEU A 148 -11.52 5.77 30.05
N TYR A 149 -12.45 4.95 29.55
CA TYR A 149 -13.84 5.34 29.28
C TYR A 149 -14.52 5.89 30.52
N GLN A 150 -14.44 5.17 31.65
CA GLN A 150 -15.01 5.63 32.91
C GLN A 150 -14.33 6.91 33.41
N LYS A 151 -13.00 7.06 33.27
CA LYS A 151 -12.29 8.31 33.61
C LYS A 151 -12.85 9.51 32.85
N ILE A 152 -13.08 9.38 31.54
CA ILE A 152 -13.62 10.47 30.71
C ILE A 152 -15.11 10.73 31.02
N ARG A 153 -15.93 9.68 31.22
CA ARG A 153 -17.36 9.84 31.57
C ARG A 153 -17.61 10.52 32.91
N HIS A 154 -16.70 10.39 33.87
CA HIS A 154 -16.80 11.01 35.20
C HIS A 154 -16.11 12.38 35.31
N GLN A 155 -15.53 12.92 34.22
CA GLN A 155 -14.98 14.27 34.24
C GLN A 155 -16.09 15.33 34.31
N THR A 156 -15.92 16.30 35.23
CA THR A 156 -16.87 17.39 35.45
C THR A 156 -16.76 18.52 34.42
N LYS A 157 -15.69 18.54 33.63
CA LYS A 157 -15.43 19.50 32.55
C LYS A 157 -15.08 18.72 31.27
N PRO A 158 -15.62 19.11 30.09
CA PRO A 158 -15.22 18.51 28.83
C PRO A 158 -13.74 18.75 28.56
N ILE A 159 -13.03 17.73 28.04
CA ILE A 159 -11.64 17.89 27.63
C ILE A 159 -11.57 18.88 26.46
N THR A 160 -10.77 19.93 26.62
CA THR A 160 -10.45 20.92 25.59
C THR A 160 -8.95 21.19 25.62
N GLY A 161 -8.33 21.34 24.45
CA GLY A 161 -6.89 21.58 24.34
C GLY A 161 -6.51 22.03 22.94
N ASN A 162 -5.33 22.63 22.80
CA ASN A 162 -4.78 23.09 21.52
C ASN A 162 -3.29 22.76 21.48
N ASN A 163 -2.74 22.62 20.28
CA ASN A 163 -1.31 22.36 20.03
C ASN A 163 -0.77 21.19 20.88
N ILE A 164 -1.26 19.97 20.61
CA ILE A 164 -0.85 18.74 21.30
C ILE A 164 -0.14 17.80 20.31
N PRO A 165 1.12 17.40 20.50
CA PRO A 165 2.06 17.95 21.48
C PRO A 165 2.35 19.43 21.23
N ASP A 166 2.91 20.10 22.25
CA ASP A 166 3.38 21.47 22.13
C ASP A 166 4.64 21.60 21.23
N SER A 167 5.16 22.81 21.08
CA SER A 167 6.36 23.09 20.27
C SER A 167 7.65 22.39 20.76
N TYR A 168 7.62 21.76 21.93
CA TYR A 168 8.72 21.04 22.55
C TYR A 168 8.46 19.53 22.63
N GLY A 169 7.35 19.03 22.06
CA GLY A 169 6.98 17.61 22.10
C GLY A 169 6.24 17.18 23.38
N HIS A 170 5.89 18.11 24.28
CA HIS A 170 5.22 17.76 25.54
C HIS A 170 3.71 17.62 25.36
N ILE A 171 3.13 16.70 26.13
CA ILE A 171 1.69 16.46 26.22
C ILE A 171 1.32 16.55 27.69
N GLU A 172 0.36 17.41 28.03
CA GLU A 172 -0.15 17.48 29.41
C GLU A 172 -0.84 16.15 29.78
N PRO A 173 -0.61 15.56 30.97
CA PRO A 173 -1.25 14.31 31.39
C PRO A 173 -2.80 14.33 31.40
N ALA A 174 -3.40 15.52 31.47
CA ALA A 174 -4.85 15.73 31.31
C ALA A 174 -5.33 15.52 29.86
N LEU A 175 -4.46 15.76 28.88
CA LEU A 175 -4.73 15.71 27.44
C LEU A 175 -4.28 14.40 26.77
N GLU A 176 -3.49 13.56 27.44
CA GLU A 176 -3.15 12.20 26.98
C GLU A 176 -4.34 11.39 26.42
N PRO A 177 -5.54 11.37 27.03
CA PRO A 177 -6.70 10.66 26.47
C PRO A 177 -7.14 11.21 25.12
N ALA A 178 -7.16 12.53 24.98
CA ALA A 178 -7.54 13.21 23.74
C ALA A 178 -6.50 12.99 22.65
N TRP A 179 -5.21 12.98 23.00
CA TRP A 179 -4.12 12.65 22.09
C TRP A 179 -4.17 11.19 21.62
N ALA A 180 -4.32 10.22 22.53
CA ALA A 180 -4.40 8.81 22.16
C ALA A 180 -5.59 8.51 21.22
N LEU A 181 -6.76 9.12 21.48
CA LEU A 181 -7.91 9.05 20.59
C LEU A 181 -7.67 9.79 19.26
N ALA A 182 -6.90 10.88 19.25
CA ALA A 182 -6.50 11.56 18.01
C ALA A 182 -5.57 10.68 17.15
N VAL A 183 -4.59 9.99 17.74
CA VAL A 183 -3.71 9.04 17.05
C VAL A 183 -4.54 7.90 16.44
N ALA A 184 -5.44 7.30 17.22
CA ALA A 184 -6.29 6.20 16.75
C ALA A 184 -7.27 6.64 15.65
N GLY A 185 -7.90 7.82 15.79
CA GLY A 185 -8.79 8.41 14.78
C GLY A 185 -8.06 8.81 13.50
N SER A 186 -6.93 9.49 13.63
CA SER A 186 -6.11 9.91 12.49
C SER A 186 -5.58 8.72 11.70
N SER A 187 -5.34 7.57 12.35
CA SER A 187 -4.91 6.34 11.67
C SER A 187 -5.91 5.87 10.60
N TYR A 188 -7.22 6.12 10.78
CA TYR A 188 -8.23 5.86 9.75
C TYR A 188 -8.06 6.79 8.55
N ILE A 189 -7.88 8.10 8.78
CA ILE A 189 -7.65 9.11 7.74
C ILE A 189 -6.37 8.79 6.95
N MET A 190 -5.27 8.54 7.68
CA MET A 190 -3.96 8.24 7.11
C MET A 190 -4.03 6.96 6.25
N TRP A 191 -4.69 5.90 6.72
CA TRP A 191 -4.92 4.69 5.92
C TRP A 191 -5.74 4.97 4.66
N GLU A 192 -6.85 5.70 4.76
CA GLU A 192 -7.74 5.94 3.62
C GLU A 192 -7.07 6.80 2.53
N LYS A 193 -6.26 7.78 2.94
CA LYS A 193 -5.50 8.67 2.06
C LYS A 193 -4.20 8.08 1.53
N SER A 194 -3.70 6.99 2.12
CA SER A 194 -2.41 6.37 1.73
C SER A 194 -2.42 5.88 0.29
N THR A 195 -1.37 6.25 -0.44
CA THR A 195 -1.06 5.66 -1.75
C THR A 195 0.17 4.76 -1.61
N GLU A 196 0.63 4.14 -2.70
CA GLU A 196 1.91 3.43 -2.68
C GLU A 196 3.10 4.36 -2.41
N SER A 197 3.01 5.62 -2.82
CA SER A 197 4.10 6.61 -2.75
C SER A 197 3.88 7.71 -1.71
N LEU A 198 2.72 7.73 -1.03
CA LEU A 198 2.35 8.73 -0.03
C LEU A 198 1.92 8.02 1.26
N GLY A 199 2.66 8.28 2.33
CA GLY A 199 2.30 7.92 3.70
C GLY A 199 2.13 9.16 4.56
N TYR A 200 1.59 9.00 5.77
CA TYR A 200 1.26 10.12 6.65
C TYR A 200 1.62 9.81 8.11
N PHE A 201 1.87 10.87 8.87
CA PHE A 201 2.02 10.82 10.34
C PHE A 201 1.16 11.91 10.98
N LEU A 202 0.60 11.67 12.17
CA LEU A 202 -0.03 12.74 12.96
C LEU A 202 1.08 13.62 13.55
N ALA A 203 1.22 14.84 13.03
CA ALA A 203 2.19 15.81 13.52
C ALA A 203 1.69 16.50 14.79
N GLN A 204 0.43 16.95 14.79
CA GLN A 204 -0.15 17.69 15.90
C GLN A 204 -1.68 17.66 15.89
N VAL A 205 -2.30 17.71 17.05
CA VAL A 205 -3.68 18.16 17.26
C VAL A 205 -3.64 19.68 17.45
N LYS A 206 -4.04 20.44 16.42
CA LYS A 206 -4.13 21.90 16.49
C LYS A 206 -5.20 22.35 17.49
N SER A 207 -6.34 21.66 17.51
CA SER A 207 -7.40 21.84 18.52
C SER A 207 -8.18 20.56 18.78
N VAL A 208 -8.68 20.41 20.02
CA VAL A 208 -9.62 19.37 20.42
C VAL A 208 -10.69 19.92 21.35
N LYS A 209 -11.93 19.47 21.16
CA LYS A 209 -13.06 19.73 22.04
C LYS A 209 -13.93 18.48 22.19
N GLN A 210 -14.08 18.00 23.42
CA GLN A 210 -15.08 17.00 23.76
C GLN A 210 -16.49 17.61 23.68
N TRP A 211 -17.42 16.90 23.04
CA TRP A 211 -18.84 17.25 23.02
C TRP A 211 -19.51 16.83 24.32
N VAL A 212 -20.46 17.66 24.79
CA VAL A 212 -21.28 17.34 25.97
C VAL A 212 -22.48 16.52 25.53
N ASN A 213 -22.31 15.20 25.41
CA ASN A 213 -23.38 14.27 25.04
C ASN A 213 -23.25 12.92 25.77
N ASP A 214 -24.17 11.99 25.47
CA ASP A 214 -24.22 10.67 26.11
C ASP A 214 -23.12 9.70 25.66
N PHE A 215 -22.35 10.06 24.65
CA PHE A 215 -21.24 9.27 24.12
C PHE A 215 -19.89 9.91 24.51
N ILE A 216 -18.77 9.23 24.22
CA ILE A 216 -17.48 9.92 24.18
C ILE A 216 -17.27 10.37 22.74
N GLU A 217 -17.48 11.66 22.52
CA GLU A 217 -17.38 12.28 21.21
C GLU A 217 -16.49 13.52 21.26
N PHE A 218 -15.64 13.66 20.24
CA PHE A 218 -14.66 14.72 20.12
C PHE A 218 -14.71 15.36 18.74
N ASP A 219 -14.56 16.68 18.72
CA ASP A 219 -14.19 17.48 17.56
C ASP A 219 -12.68 17.72 17.61
N TYR A 220 -11.99 17.46 16.50
CA TYR A 220 -10.55 17.67 16.36
C TYR A 220 -10.24 18.49 15.12
N THR A 221 -9.24 19.36 15.21
CA THR A 221 -8.45 19.79 14.05
C THR A 221 -7.07 19.13 14.18
N VAL A 222 -6.78 18.15 13.33
CA VAL A 222 -5.48 17.46 13.27
C VAL A 222 -4.64 17.96 12.11
N LEU A 223 -3.32 17.90 12.26
CA LEU A 223 -2.31 18.21 11.25
C LEU A 223 -1.58 16.92 10.91
N LEU A 224 -1.72 16.46 9.66
CA LEU A 224 -1.07 15.27 9.13
C LEU A 224 0.12 15.69 8.29
N HIS A 225 1.30 15.13 8.58
CA HIS A 225 2.51 15.33 7.80
C HIS A 225 2.57 14.26 6.69
N GLU A 226 2.48 14.69 5.44
CA GLU A 226 2.58 13.82 4.26
C GLU A 226 4.05 13.58 3.87
N ILE A 227 4.40 12.31 3.66
CA ILE A 227 5.74 11.85 3.29
C ILE A 227 5.66 11.16 1.92
N PRO A 228 6.54 11.50 0.96
CA PRO A 228 7.75 12.31 1.11
C PRO A 228 7.60 13.82 0.87
N THR A 229 6.41 14.33 0.51
CA THR A 229 6.20 15.73 0.06
C THR A 229 6.54 16.79 1.11
N GLN A 230 6.53 16.44 2.40
CA GLN A 230 6.68 17.35 3.55
C GLN A 230 5.50 18.33 3.73
N GLU A 231 4.36 18.07 3.10
CA GLU A 231 3.16 18.92 3.24
C GLU A 231 2.45 18.66 4.59
N ILE A 232 1.87 19.72 5.17
CA ILE A 232 1.09 19.65 6.41
C ILE A 232 -0.40 19.82 6.08
N ILE A 233 -1.12 18.70 6.04
CA ILE A 233 -2.54 18.66 5.70
C ILE A 233 -3.37 18.85 6.96
N SER A 234 -4.19 19.91 7.00
CA SER A 234 -5.15 20.11 8.09
C SER A 234 -6.45 19.35 7.83
N CYS A 235 -6.82 18.47 8.76
CA CYS A 235 -8.08 17.72 8.73
C CYS A 235 -8.93 18.02 9.96
N HIS A 236 -10.20 18.34 9.73
CA HIS A 236 -11.22 18.33 10.76
C HIS A 236 -11.77 16.92 10.91
N MET A 237 -11.83 16.41 12.14
CA MET A 237 -12.21 15.03 12.44
C MET A 237 -13.18 15.00 13.64
N ARG A 238 -14.37 14.46 13.40
CA ARG A 238 -15.35 14.13 14.45
C ARG A 238 -15.26 12.64 14.75
N LEU A 239 -14.88 12.31 15.98
CA LEU A 239 -14.63 10.95 16.45
C LEU A 239 -15.60 10.58 17.57
N THR A 240 -16.25 9.43 17.46
CA THR A 240 -17.02 8.81 18.55
C THR A 240 -16.35 7.50 18.97
N TRP A 241 -16.12 7.33 20.27
CA TRP A 241 -15.50 6.16 20.86
C TRP A 241 -16.41 5.49 21.91
N LEU A 242 -16.40 4.16 21.91
CA LEU A 242 -17.05 3.29 22.87
C LEU A 242 -16.20 2.00 22.97
N PRO A 243 -15.73 1.57 24.16
CA PRO A 243 -14.94 0.35 24.30
C PRO A 243 -15.62 -0.87 23.70
N GLY A 244 -14.81 -1.78 23.14
CA GLY A 244 -15.28 -2.99 22.46
C GLY A 244 -15.98 -2.75 21.11
N HIS A 245 -16.12 -1.49 20.66
CA HIS A 245 -16.76 -1.13 19.40
C HIS A 245 -15.78 -0.41 18.45
N PRO A 246 -15.91 -0.56 17.13
CA PRO A 246 -15.11 0.20 16.17
C PRO A 246 -15.30 1.71 16.35
N LEU A 247 -14.18 2.45 16.28
CA LEU A 247 -14.20 3.92 16.24
C LEU A 247 -15.06 4.40 15.06
N LYS A 248 -15.92 5.38 15.32
CA LYS A 248 -16.67 6.07 14.25
C LYS A 248 -15.96 7.38 13.97
N VAL A 249 -15.42 7.51 12.77
CA VAL A 249 -14.68 8.69 12.31
C VAL A 249 -15.40 9.31 11.12
N LYS A 250 -15.72 10.60 11.21
CA LYS A 250 -16.08 11.45 10.08
C LYS A 250 -15.02 12.53 9.96
N TYR A 251 -14.55 12.82 8.76
CA TYR A 251 -13.52 13.85 8.58
C TYR A 251 -13.64 14.56 7.23
N PHE A 252 -13.01 15.73 7.15
CA PHE A 252 -12.68 16.39 5.90
C PHE A 252 -11.30 17.04 6.06
N CYS A 253 -10.51 17.08 4.97
CA CYS A 253 -9.21 17.73 4.96
C CYS A 253 -9.27 18.91 4.01
N ALA A 254 -8.75 20.06 4.46
CA ALA A 254 -8.56 21.20 3.59
C ALA A 254 -7.40 20.89 2.63
N SER A 255 -7.62 21.15 1.33
CA SER A 255 -6.52 21.38 0.40
C SER A 255 -6.15 22.85 0.46
N GLU A 256 -4.87 23.18 0.56
CA GLU A 256 -4.37 24.51 0.95
C GLU A 256 -4.63 25.65 -0.09
N ASN A 257 -5.39 25.37 -1.14
CA ASN A 257 -5.82 26.31 -2.19
C ASN A 257 -7.23 26.90 -1.98
N GLN A 258 -7.83 26.77 -0.79
CA GLN A 258 -9.11 27.43 -0.45
C GLN A 258 -9.08 28.01 0.97
N GLY A 259 -8.47 29.18 1.15
CA GLY A 259 -8.65 29.93 2.40
C GLY A 259 -7.58 30.92 2.85
N LEU A 260 -6.97 31.72 1.96
CA LEU A 260 -6.29 32.98 2.32
C LEU A 260 -6.42 34.00 1.18
N GLU A 261 -7.64 34.48 0.94
CA GLU A 261 -7.87 35.77 0.28
C GLU A 261 -8.40 36.74 1.34
N ASP A 262 -7.49 37.17 2.22
CA ASP A 262 -7.79 38.17 3.24
C ASP A 262 -8.15 39.50 2.58
N GLY A 263 -9.26 40.09 3.02
CA GLY A 263 -9.89 41.19 2.32
C GLY A 263 -9.05 42.47 2.27
N SER A 264 -8.96 43.06 1.08
CA SER A 264 -8.91 44.52 0.96
C SER A 264 -10.24 44.99 0.37
N GLY A 265 -10.96 45.83 1.12
CA GLY A 265 -12.25 46.34 0.70
C GLY A 265 -12.08 47.42 -0.36
N MET A 266 -12.59 47.18 -1.57
CA MET A 266 -12.97 48.24 -2.49
C MET A 266 -14.41 48.08 -2.91
N GLU A 267 -15.21 49.05 -2.48
CA GLU A 267 -16.60 49.25 -2.84
C GLU A 267 -16.72 49.51 -4.36
N SER A 268 -17.44 48.66 -5.08
CA SER A 268 -17.99 49.00 -6.39
C SER A 268 -19.21 48.14 -6.67
N GLY A 269 -20.39 48.77 -6.71
CA GLY A 269 -21.65 48.06 -6.86
C GLY A 269 -22.00 47.74 -8.31
N SER A 270 -22.50 46.53 -8.56
CA SER A 270 -23.42 46.23 -9.66
C SER A 270 -24.24 44.99 -9.35
N ALA A 271 -25.50 45.00 -9.79
CA ALA A 271 -26.51 44.04 -9.36
C ALA A 271 -26.72 42.88 -10.37
N ALA A 272 -27.45 41.87 -9.87
CA ALA A 272 -28.10 40.76 -10.58
C ALA A 272 -27.23 39.54 -10.98
N GLY A 273 -27.67 38.34 -10.56
CA GLY A 273 -27.04 37.07 -10.91
C GLY A 273 -27.41 35.89 -10.00
N ILE A 274 -28.69 35.68 -9.68
CA ILE A 274 -29.13 34.54 -8.83
C ILE A 274 -28.94 33.22 -9.59
N LEU A 275 -28.13 32.30 -9.07
CA LEU A 275 -28.31 30.85 -9.24
C LEU A 275 -28.05 30.09 -7.94
N HIS A 276 -28.64 28.90 -7.84
CA HIS A 276 -29.16 28.37 -6.57
C HIS A 276 -28.71 26.93 -6.32
N GLY A 277 -28.46 26.59 -5.05
CA GLY A 277 -28.19 25.22 -4.58
C GLY A 277 -26.70 24.82 -4.59
N LYS A 278 -26.22 23.97 -3.67
CA LYS A 278 -26.98 23.03 -2.82
C LYS A 278 -26.23 22.79 -1.51
N GLY A 279 -26.87 23.08 -0.38
CA GLY A 279 -26.28 22.85 0.95
C GLY A 279 -26.11 21.36 1.26
N ALA A 280 -24.99 21.00 1.88
CA ALA A 280 -24.84 19.75 2.61
C ALA A 280 -25.28 19.99 4.07
N ASN A 281 -26.26 19.22 4.55
CA ASN A 281 -26.71 19.30 5.94
C ASN A 281 -25.74 18.56 6.86
N PHE A 282 -25.52 19.14 8.05
CA PHE A 282 -24.70 18.59 9.14
C PHE A 282 -25.45 17.51 9.95
#